data_AF-A0A835IM31-F1
#
_entry.id   AF-A0A835IM31-F1
#
_cell.length_a   1.000
_cell.length_b   1.000
_cell.length_c   1.000
_cell.angle_alpha   90.00
_cell.angle_beta   90.00
_cell.angle_gamma   90.00
#
_symmetry.space_group_name_H-M   'P 1'
#
loop_
_entity.id
_entity.type
_entity.pdbx_description
1 polymer ?
#
loop_
_entity_poly.entity_id
_entity_poly.type
_entity_poly.pdbx_seq_one_letter_code
_entity_poly.pdbx_strand_id
1 'polypeptide(L)'
;MPFPAKFPTYPTKGHCVDYLDAYYVSKFGLEPQFNQTRKSAYDHHTLGSWRVKTVGLEEISYLSRWLVVATGENLEAVVSVIEGMNDFEGPVLHTSSYKNGEEFSGKNVLVVGCGSRRMEI
;
A
#
# COMPACT_ATOMS: atom_id res chain seq x y z
N MET A 1 10.82 0.67 19.35
CA MET A 1 10.03 1.18 20.51
C MET A 1 8.68 0.48 20.50
N PRO A 2 8.08 0.24 21.67
CA PRO A 2 6.71 -0.27 21.74
C PRO A 2 5.70 0.81 21.37
N PHE A 3 4.49 0.40 20.99
CA PHE A 3 3.36 1.32 20.86
C PHE A 3 3.09 2.06 22.18
N PRO A 4 2.57 3.31 22.13
CA PRO A 4 2.16 4.03 23.33
C PRO A 4 1.18 3.21 24.17
N ALA A 5 1.33 3.22 25.50
CA ALA A 5 0.46 2.46 26.41
C ALA A 5 -1.03 2.86 26.34
N LYS A 6 -1.33 4.05 25.79
CA LYS A 6 -2.69 4.53 25.55
C LYS A 6 -3.39 3.86 24.36
N PHE A 7 -2.66 3.15 23.51
CA PHE A 7 -3.25 2.42 22.40
C PHE A 7 -3.84 1.10 22.88
N PRO A 8 -4.94 0.63 22.27
CA PRO A 8 -5.44 -0.72 22.52
C PRO A 8 -4.40 -1.76 22.08
N THR A 9 -4.52 -2.97 22.63
CA THR A 9 -3.68 -4.12 22.28
C THR A 9 -3.61 -4.37 20.76
N TYR A 10 -4.71 -4.11 20.05
CA TYR A 10 -4.79 -4.11 18.59
C TYR A 10 -5.04 -2.68 18.10
N PRO A 11 -3.98 -1.94 17.70
CA PRO A 11 -4.11 -0.59 17.18
C PRO A 11 -4.98 -0.53 15.93
N THR A 12 -5.76 0.54 15.80
CA THR A 12 -6.50 0.83 14.57
C THR A 12 -5.55 1.34 13.49
N LYS A 13 -6.02 1.41 12.24
CA LYS A 13 -5.28 2.05 11.15
C LYS A 13 -4.81 3.47 11.51
N GLY A 14 -5.69 4.27 12.15
CA GLY A 14 -5.37 5.63 12.57
C GLY A 14 -4.24 5.67 13.60
N HIS A 15 -4.30 4.81 14.62
CA HIS A 15 -3.23 4.69 15.62
C HIS A 15 -1.86 4.35 14.99
N CYS A 16 -1.83 3.48 13.98
CA CYS A 16 -0.59 3.15 13.28
C CYS A 16 -0.02 4.35 12.50
N VAL A 17 -0.87 5.13 11.83
CA VAL A 17 -0.45 6.35 11.13
C VAL A 17 0.09 7.37 12.12
N ASP A 18 -0.65 7.66 13.19
CA ASP A 18 -0.23 8.58 14.25
C ASP A 18 1.10 8.17 14.87
N TYR A 19 1.33 6.87 15.05
CA TYR A 19 2.60 6.37 15.57
C TYR A 19 3.77 6.60 14.61
N LEU A 20 3.57 6.42 13.30
CA LEU A 20 4.62 6.68 12.32
C LEU A 20 4.92 8.18 12.21
N ASP A 21 3.88 9.01 12.11
CA ASP A 21 4.03 10.46 11.94
C ASP A 21 4.54 11.13 13.22
N ALA A 22 3.90 10.89 14.37
CA ALA A 22 4.23 11.61 15.59
C ALA A 22 5.54 11.12 16.22
N TYR A 23 5.90 9.84 16.06
CA TYR A 23 7.07 9.28 16.75
C TYR A 23 8.26 8.98 15.84
N TYR A 24 8.09 8.54 14.60
CA TYR A 24 9.25 8.23 13.75
C TYR A 24 9.75 9.44 12.98
N VAL A 25 8.85 10.20 12.37
CA VAL A 25 9.21 11.39 11.60
C VAL A 25 9.83 12.46 12.51
N SER A 26 9.18 12.79 13.62
CA SER A 26 9.66 13.82 14.56
C SER A 26 10.98 13.44 15.24
N LYS A 27 11.14 12.18 15.65
CA LYS A 27 12.27 11.74 16.47
C LYS A 27 13.54 11.57 15.66
N PHE A 28 13.42 11.08 14.43
CA PHE A 28 14.56 10.86 13.55
C PHE A 28 14.79 12.02 12.57
N GLY A 29 13.97 13.08 12.64
CA GLY A 29 14.04 14.21 11.73
C GLY A 29 13.89 13.77 10.28
N LEU A 30 13.00 12.82 10.01
CA LEU A 30 12.76 12.35 8.65
C LEU A 30 11.97 13.42 7.90
N GLU A 31 12.39 13.72 6.67
CA GLU A 31 11.67 14.64 5.79
C GLU A 31 11.34 13.92 4.48
N PRO A 32 10.31 13.03 4.47
CA PRO A 32 9.93 12.32 3.26
C PRO A 32 9.43 13.27 2.18
N GLN A 33 9.91 13.08 0.94
CA GLN A 33 9.38 13.80 -0.22
C GLN A 33 8.15 13.06 -0.76
N PHE A 34 6.97 13.60 -0.48
CA PHE A 34 5.70 13.07 -0.98
C PHE A 34 5.38 13.53 -2.40
N ASN A 35 4.39 12.90 -3.03
CA ASN A 35 3.93 13.19 -4.40
C ASN A 35 5.04 13.03 -5.46
N GLN A 36 5.94 12.06 -5.23
CA GLN A 36 7.04 11.72 -6.12
C GLN A 36 6.96 10.24 -6.47
N THR A 37 6.55 9.92 -7.70
CA THR A 37 6.46 8.55 -8.18
C THR A 37 7.77 8.13 -8.84
N ARG A 38 8.37 7.03 -8.41
CA ARG A 38 9.59 6.50 -9.03
C ARG A 38 9.30 5.89 -10.41
N LYS A 39 9.86 6.50 -11.47
CA LYS A 39 9.76 6.06 -12.88
C LYS A 39 10.96 5.24 -13.34
N SER A 40 12.16 5.59 -12.86
CA SER A 40 13.52 5.09 -13.15
C SER A 40 14.31 4.60 -11.95
N ALA A 41 15.02 3.48 -12.02
CA ALA A 41 16.12 3.15 -11.12
C ALA A 41 17.04 2.17 -11.86
N TYR A 42 18.26 2.60 -12.16
CA TYR A 42 19.25 1.77 -12.85
C TYR A 42 20.64 2.01 -12.28
N ASP A 43 21.46 0.96 -12.30
CA ASP A 43 22.85 1.04 -11.89
C ASP A 43 23.66 1.81 -12.93
N HIS A 44 24.39 2.81 -12.47
CA HIS A 44 25.32 3.58 -13.26
C HIS A 44 26.73 3.04 -12.99
N HIS A 45 27.06 1.93 -13.65
CA HIS A 45 28.27 1.14 -13.42
C HIS A 45 29.57 1.95 -13.46
N THR A 46 29.65 2.99 -14.30
CA THR A 46 30.84 3.85 -14.42
C THR A 46 31.08 4.74 -13.19
N LEU A 47 30.03 5.05 -12.42
CA LEU A 47 30.09 5.88 -11.21
C LEU A 47 29.90 5.08 -9.92
N GLY A 48 29.63 3.77 -10.02
CA GLY A 48 29.33 2.92 -8.86
C GLY A 48 28.14 3.45 -8.04
N SER A 49 27.11 3.95 -8.73
CA SER A 49 25.96 4.62 -8.10
C SER A 49 24.67 4.31 -8.83
N TRP A 50 23.55 4.29 -8.11
CA TRP A 50 22.21 4.24 -8.67
C TRP A 50 21.78 5.60 -9.19
N ARG A 51 21.20 5.62 -10.38
CA ARG A 51 20.44 6.75 -10.89
C ARG A 51 18.95 6.47 -10.77
N VAL A 52 18.26 7.30 -9.99
CA VAL A 52 16.83 7.19 -9.75
C VAL A 52 16.12 8.37 -10.41
N LYS A 53 15.06 8.10 -11.18
CA LYS A 53 14.20 9.13 -11.74
C LYS A 53 12.84 9.10 -11.06
N THR A 54 12.39 10.24 -10.57
CA THR A 54 11.05 10.43 -10.04
C THR A 54 10.26 11.41 -10.91
N VAL A 55 8.95 11.30 -10.84
CA VAL A 55 8.00 12.22 -11.49
C VAL A 55 7.03 12.69 -10.42
N GLY A 56 6.98 13.99 -10.20
CA GLY A 56 5.94 14.69 -9.45
C GLY A 56 5.35 15.80 -10.31
N LEU A 57 5.43 17.05 -9.84
CA LEU A 57 5.18 18.22 -10.69
C LEU A 57 6.22 18.37 -11.81
N GLU A 58 7.44 17.92 -11.55
CA GLU A 58 8.57 17.93 -12.49
C GLU A 58 9.30 16.57 -12.45
N GLU A 59 10.08 16.25 -13.49
CA GLU A 59 10.96 15.08 -13.50
C GLU A 59 12.28 15.42 -12.79
N ILE A 60 12.61 14.70 -11.72
CA ILE A 60 13.83 14.89 -10.93
C ILE A 60 14.70 13.63 -11.03
N SER A 61 16.02 13.82 -11.16
CA SER A 61 17.01 12.75 -11.18
C SER A 61 17.91 12.82 -9.95
N TYR A 62 18.02 11.70 -9.24
CA TYR A 62 18.87 11.55 -8.06
C TYR A 62 20.02 10.57 -8.36
N LEU A 63 21.16 10.82 -7.73
CA LEU A 63 22.29 9.90 -7.70
C LEU A 63 22.56 9.48 -6.25
N SER A 64 22.64 8.17 -6.01
CA SER A 64 22.92 7.62 -4.69
C SER A 64 23.80 6.38 -4.80
N ARG A 65 24.67 6.13 -3.83
CA ARG A 65 25.45 4.88 -3.78
C ARG A 65 24.59 3.66 -3.47
N TRP A 66 23.51 3.86 -2.71
CA TRP A 66 22.64 2.78 -2.25
C TRP A 66 21.19 3.07 -2.62
N LEU A 67 20.47 2.00 -2.95
CA LEU A 67 19.04 2.03 -3.21
C LEU A 67 18.36 0.99 -2.30
N VAL A 68 17.40 1.44 -1.49
CA VAL A 68 16.55 0.59 -0.69
C VAL A 68 15.16 0.59 -1.31
N VAL A 69 14.63 -0.60 -1.63
CA VAL A 69 13.29 -0.75 -2.21
C VAL A 69 12.32 -1.15 -1.10
N ALA A 70 11.37 -0.27 -0.79
CA ALA A 70 10.37 -0.46 0.27
C ALA A 70 8.94 -0.20 -0.25
N THR A 71 8.66 -0.58 -1.50
CA THR A 71 7.36 -0.32 -2.18
C THR A 71 6.23 -1.25 -1.74
N GLY A 72 6.55 -2.31 -0.99
CA GLY A 72 5.59 -3.36 -0.60
C GLY A 72 5.22 -4.30 -1.76
N GLU A 73 4.54 -5.39 -1.42
CA GLU A 73 4.22 -6.51 -2.34
C GLU A 73 2.72 -6.62 -2.70
N ASN A 74 1.84 -5.82 -2.06
CA ASN A 74 0.39 -6.01 -2.09
C ASN A 74 -0.38 -4.96 -2.92
N LEU A 75 0.25 -4.36 -3.92
CA LEU A 75 -0.33 -3.22 -4.64
C LEU A 75 -1.28 -3.62 -5.77
N GLU A 76 -1.07 -4.78 -6.39
CA GLU A 76 -1.87 -5.20 -7.55
C GLU A 76 -2.91 -6.24 -7.16
N ALA A 77 -4.15 -5.99 -7.57
CA ALA A 77 -5.24 -6.92 -7.44
C ALA A 77 -5.07 -8.04 -8.47
N VAL A 78 -4.95 -9.28 -7.99
CA VAL A 78 -5.00 -10.46 -8.86
C VAL A 78 -6.43 -10.99 -8.81
N VAL A 79 -7.19 -10.73 -9.87
CA VAL A 79 -8.53 -11.28 -10.06
C VAL A 79 -8.42 -12.52 -10.92
N SER A 80 -8.64 -13.68 -10.32
CA SER A 80 -8.71 -14.95 -11.05
C SER A 80 -10.01 -15.01 -11.85
N VAL A 81 -9.94 -15.45 -13.11
CA VAL A 81 -11.12 -15.72 -13.92
C VAL A 81 -11.79 -16.98 -13.37
N ILE A 82 -13.07 -16.88 -13.01
CA ILE A 82 -13.89 -18.00 -12.56
C ILE A 82 -14.82 -18.39 -13.71
N GLU A 83 -15.00 -19.68 -13.94
CA GLU A 83 -15.95 -20.17 -14.93
C GLU A 83 -17.38 -19.69 -14.60
N GLY A 84 -18.11 -19.20 -15.61
CA GLY A 84 -19.44 -18.62 -15.42
C GLY A 84 -19.46 -17.22 -14.80
N MET A 85 -18.30 -16.60 -14.50
CA MET A 85 -18.24 -15.27 -13.89
C MET A 85 -18.88 -14.18 -14.76
N ASN A 86 -18.81 -14.31 -16.09
CA ASN A 86 -19.42 -13.35 -17.01
C ASN A 86 -20.95 -13.52 -17.14
N ASP A 87 -21.49 -14.67 -16.74
CA ASP A 87 -22.92 -14.95 -16.74
C ASP A 87 -23.60 -14.46 -15.45
N PHE A 88 -22.81 -14.08 -14.44
CA PHE A 88 -23.30 -13.51 -13.20
C PHE A 88 -23.74 -12.05 -13.41
N GLU A 89 -25.03 -11.78 -13.29
CA GLU A 89 -25.60 -10.43 -13.47
C GLU A 89 -25.33 -9.47 -12.29
N GLY A 90 -24.84 -10.00 -11.16
CA GLY A 90 -24.51 -9.20 -9.99
C GLY A 90 -23.11 -8.57 -10.05
N PRO A 91 -22.81 -7.61 -9.16
CA PRO A 91 -21.49 -7.00 -9.12
C PRO A 91 -20.43 -7.98 -8.60
N VAL A 92 -19.27 -8.02 -9.27
CA VAL A 92 -18.08 -8.73 -8.78
C VAL A 92 -17.00 -7.71 -8.42
N LEU A 93 -16.52 -7.76 -7.17
CA LEU A 93 -15.51 -6.83 -6.66
C LEU A 93 -14.31 -7.58 -6.11
N HIS A 94 -13.12 -7.06 -6.38
CA HIS A 94 -11.92 -7.48 -5.66
C HIS A 94 -11.85 -6.79 -4.29
N THR A 95 -11.27 -7.48 -3.30
CA THR A 95 -11.11 -6.97 -1.92
C THR A 95 -10.41 -5.61 -1.84
N SER A 96 -9.56 -5.25 -2.80
CA SER A 96 -8.92 -3.93 -2.88
C SER A 96 -9.89 -2.78 -3.13
N SER A 97 -11.06 -3.08 -3.71
CA SER A 97 -12.12 -2.10 -3.99
C SER A 97 -13.18 -2.04 -2.90
N TYR A 98 -13.17 -2.99 -1.94
CA TYR A 98 -14.06 -3.00 -0.80
C TYR A 98 -13.66 -1.91 0.21
N LYS A 99 -14.64 -1.12 0.66
CA LYS A 99 -14.43 -0.04 1.65
C LYS A 99 -15.15 -0.32 2.97
N ASN A 100 -16.42 -0.70 2.90
CA ASN A 100 -17.26 -1.01 4.04
C ASN A 100 -18.45 -1.90 3.60
N GLY A 101 -19.23 -2.39 4.56
CA GLY A 101 -20.37 -3.27 4.32
C GLY A 101 -21.69 -2.58 3.97
N GLU A 102 -21.75 -1.24 3.97
CA GLU A 102 -23.02 -0.51 3.82
C GLU A 102 -23.70 -0.82 2.48
N GLU A 103 -22.92 -0.87 1.39
CA GLU A 103 -23.40 -1.16 0.04
C GLU A 103 -23.95 -2.59 -0.13
N PHE A 104 -23.68 -3.48 0.83
CA PHE A 104 -24.06 -4.89 0.82
C PHE A 104 -25.11 -5.25 1.86
N SER A 105 -25.60 -4.27 2.64
CA SER A 105 -26.61 -4.50 3.66
C SER A 105 -27.89 -5.10 3.05
N GLY A 106 -28.34 -6.22 3.62
CA GLY A 106 -29.53 -6.96 3.17
C GLY A 106 -29.37 -7.70 1.83
N LYS A 107 -28.15 -7.77 1.26
CA LYS A 107 -27.86 -8.53 0.03
C LYS A 107 -27.32 -9.91 0.34
N ASN A 108 -27.47 -10.83 -0.61
CA ASN A 108 -26.77 -12.11 -0.59
C ASN A 108 -25.35 -11.90 -1.13
N VAL A 109 -24.33 -12.19 -0.32
CA VAL A 109 -22.92 -11.95 -0.65
C VAL A 109 -22.15 -13.26 -0.58
N LEU A 110 -21.30 -13.50 -1.57
CA LEU A 110 -20.33 -14.59 -1.58
C LEU A 110 -18.92 -14.01 -1.54
N VAL A 111 -18.13 -14.38 -0.53
CA VAL A 111 -16.72 -14.01 -0.44
C VAL A 111 -15.87 -15.19 -0.91
N VAL A 112 -15.04 -14.97 -1.93
CA VAL A 112 -14.21 -16.02 -2.55
C VAL A 112 -12.77 -15.93 -2.08
N GLY A 113 -12.29 -17.00 -1.42
CA GLY A 113 -10.93 -17.18 -0.89
C GLY A 113 -10.86 -17.13 0.65
N CYS A 114 -9.80 -17.66 1.26
CA CYS A 114 -9.66 -17.82 2.72
C CYS A 114 -8.53 -17.00 3.37
N GLY A 115 -8.08 -15.92 2.73
CA GLY A 115 -7.05 -15.04 3.30
C GLY A 115 -7.59 -14.16 4.43
N SER A 116 -6.73 -13.71 5.35
CA SER A 116 -7.10 -12.88 6.51
C SER A 116 -7.97 -11.67 6.17
N ARG A 117 -7.62 -10.93 5.11
CA ARG A 117 -8.41 -9.79 4.61
C ARG A 117 -9.84 -10.14 4.19
N ARG A 118 -10.10 -11.40 3.82
CA ARG A 118 -11.42 -11.89 3.40
C ARG A 118 -12.26 -12.35 4.58
N MET A 119 -11.62 -12.78 5.66
CA MET A 119 -12.29 -13.15 6.92
C MET A 119 -12.82 -11.93 7.69
N GLU A 120 -12.28 -10.75 7.39
CA GLU A 120 -12.65 -9.46 8.00
C GLU A 120 -13.74 -8.72 7.20
N ILE A 121 -14.17 -9.25 6.04
CA ILE A 121 -15.28 -8.75 5.21
C ILE A 121 -16.56 -9.49 5.58
#